data_AF-A0AA35TCK7-F1
#
_entry.id   AF-A0AA35TCK7-F1
#
_cell.length_a   1.000
_cell.length_b   1.000
_cell.length_c   1.000
_cell.angle_alpha   90.00
_cell.angle_beta   90.00
_cell.angle_gamma   90.00
#
_symmetry.space_group_name_H-M   'P 1'
#
loop_
_entity.id
_entity.type
_entity.pdbx_description
1 polymer ?
#
loop_
_entity_poly.entity_id
_entity_poly.type
_entity_poly.pdbx_seq_one_letter_code
_entity_poly.pdbx_strand_id
1 'polypeptide(L)'
;MAFALSTRDLLTILKVLAEANLTNSTLESVAVAIKTHFSKADYFRVGNALTMLLQHKDLLPLTSQRIAALFLLNEFYRSEQPSGNPFALFFVELLQPQVEDDRTVAGVPCGHSLSPIEKWFLAHLLSSLTPKDLFKKTAAAIASTDPSSLQLPDIQSLVVSLSDPHDDIAPNAKIGLPSVIADSDPTGIGYD
;
A
#
# COMPACT_ATOMS: atom_id res chain seq x y z
N MET A 1 12.68 -15.93 -14.85
CA MET A 1 11.69 -15.82 -13.75
C MET A 1 10.79 -14.65 -14.04
N ALA A 2 9.51 -14.90 -14.35
CA ALA A 2 8.57 -13.82 -14.61
C ALA A 2 8.15 -13.22 -13.25
N PHE A 3 8.66 -12.02 -12.95
CA PHE A 3 8.24 -11.21 -11.80
C PHE A 3 6.87 -10.56 -12.00
N ALA A 4 6.30 -10.65 -13.21
CA ALA A 4 5.02 -10.05 -13.58
C ALA A 4 3.85 -11.01 -13.36
N LEU A 5 2.72 -10.49 -12.87
CA LEU A 5 1.44 -11.22 -12.90
C LEU A 5 1.07 -11.51 -14.35
N SER A 6 0.39 -12.63 -14.58
CA SER A 6 -0.22 -12.87 -15.88
C SER A 6 -1.39 -11.89 -16.10
N THR A 7 -1.71 -11.60 -17.35
CA THR A 7 -2.90 -10.78 -17.69
C THR A 7 -4.18 -11.38 -17.10
N ARG A 8 -4.26 -12.71 -17.03
CA ARG A 8 -5.39 -13.42 -16.42
C ARG A 8 -5.52 -13.10 -14.94
N ASP A 9 -4.41 -13.10 -14.22
CA ASP A 9 -4.38 -12.84 -12.78
C ASP A 9 -4.78 -11.40 -12.48
N LEU A 10 -4.26 -10.44 -13.26
CA LEU A 10 -4.67 -9.05 -13.16
C LEU A 10 -6.17 -8.87 -13.42
N LEU A 11 -6.72 -9.53 -14.44
CA LEU A 11 -8.16 -9.52 -14.72
C LEU A 11 -8.96 -10.13 -13.57
N THR A 12 -8.46 -11.17 -12.89
CA THR A 12 -9.10 -11.73 -11.70
C THR A 12 -9.16 -10.70 -10.57
N ILE A 13 -8.05 -9.98 -10.31
CA ILE A 13 -8.01 -8.92 -9.30
C ILE A 13 -9.04 -7.82 -9.64
N LEU A 14 -9.04 -7.33 -10.88
CA LEU A 14 -9.98 -6.29 -11.32
C LEU A 14 -11.43 -6.77 -11.28
N LYS A 15 -11.71 -8.04 -11.58
CA LYS A 15 -13.04 -8.62 -11.44
C LYS A 15 -13.49 -8.63 -9.98
N VAL A 16 -12.63 -9.02 -9.04
CA VAL A 16 -12.98 -8.97 -7.62
C VAL A 16 -13.20 -7.53 -7.14
N LEU A 17 -12.39 -6.58 -7.64
CA LEU A 17 -12.54 -5.15 -7.38
C LEU A 17 -13.63 -4.48 -8.24
N ALA A 18 -14.42 -5.22 -9.01
CA ALA A 18 -15.50 -4.64 -9.78
C ALA A 18 -16.58 -4.07 -8.85
N GLU A 19 -17.15 -2.93 -9.21
CA GLU A 19 -18.15 -2.22 -8.41
C GLU A 19 -19.30 -3.12 -7.93
N ALA A 20 -19.82 -3.98 -8.83
CA ALA A 20 -20.87 -4.93 -8.51
C ALA A 20 -20.50 -5.85 -7.33
N ASN A 21 -19.25 -6.32 -7.27
CA ASN A 21 -18.79 -7.18 -6.17
C ASN A 21 -18.62 -6.37 -4.88
N LEU A 22 -18.10 -5.15 -4.98
CA LEU A 22 -17.85 -4.27 -3.83
C LEU A 22 -19.11 -3.70 -3.19
N THR A 23 -20.23 -3.74 -3.90
CA THR A 23 -21.56 -3.37 -3.40
C THR A 23 -22.32 -4.55 -2.81
N ASN A 24 -22.16 -5.76 -3.38
CA ASN A 24 -22.93 -6.95 -3.00
C ASN A 24 -22.21 -7.87 -2.01
N SER A 25 -20.89 -7.78 -1.90
CA SER A 25 -20.06 -8.64 -1.05
C SER A 25 -19.37 -7.84 0.04
N THR A 26 -19.24 -8.44 1.23
CA THR A 26 -18.49 -7.85 2.33
C THR A 26 -16.99 -7.88 2.05
N LEU A 27 -16.20 -7.08 2.77
CA LEU A 27 -14.75 -7.13 2.66
C LEU A 27 -14.20 -8.52 2.96
N GLU A 28 -14.72 -9.22 3.97
CA GLU A 28 -14.33 -10.61 4.27
C GLU A 28 -14.57 -11.55 3.08
N SER A 29 -15.73 -11.46 2.43
CA SER A 29 -16.03 -12.26 1.24
C SER A 29 -15.09 -11.93 0.08
N VAL A 30 -14.73 -10.65 -0.09
CA VAL A 30 -13.75 -10.19 -1.09
C VAL A 30 -12.35 -10.77 -0.82
N ALA A 31 -11.90 -10.78 0.44
CA ALA A 31 -10.63 -11.44 0.80
C ALA A 31 -10.66 -12.94 0.52
N VAL A 32 -11.73 -13.64 0.89
CA VAL A 32 -11.89 -15.07 0.59
C VAL A 32 -11.84 -15.32 -0.92
N ALA A 33 -12.52 -14.50 -1.73
CA ALA A 33 -12.50 -14.63 -3.18
C ALA A 33 -11.08 -14.52 -3.75
N ILE A 34 -10.28 -13.56 -3.30
CA ILE A 34 -8.88 -13.43 -3.76
C ILE A 34 -8.01 -14.58 -3.25
N LYS A 35 -8.12 -14.95 -1.97
CA LYS A 35 -7.30 -16.02 -1.36
C LYS A 35 -7.61 -17.42 -1.89
N THR A 36 -8.80 -17.63 -2.46
CA THR A 36 -9.13 -18.89 -3.16
C THR A 36 -8.55 -18.95 -4.56
N HIS A 37 -8.33 -17.80 -5.20
CA HIS A 37 -7.70 -17.71 -6.52
C HIS A 37 -6.17 -17.67 -6.47
N PHE A 38 -5.59 -17.09 -5.42
CA PHE A 38 -4.14 -16.90 -5.28
C PHE A 38 -3.61 -17.66 -4.08
N SER A 39 -2.47 -18.33 -4.27
CA SER A 39 -1.77 -18.97 -3.16
C SER A 39 -0.97 -17.93 -2.36
N LYS A 40 -0.56 -18.28 -1.16
CA LYS A 40 0.28 -17.43 -0.31
C LYS A 40 1.60 -17.02 -0.99
N ALA A 41 2.14 -17.85 -1.89
CA ALA A 41 3.34 -17.55 -2.67
C ALA A 41 3.12 -16.46 -3.75
N ASP A 42 1.86 -16.13 -4.04
CA ASP A 42 1.48 -15.10 -5.00
C ASP A 42 1.14 -13.76 -4.32
N TYR A 43 0.90 -13.74 -3.00
CA TYR A 43 0.44 -12.54 -2.26
C TYR A 43 1.38 -11.35 -2.41
N PHE A 44 2.69 -11.56 -2.42
CA PHE A 44 3.63 -10.47 -2.62
C PHE A 44 3.51 -9.87 -4.03
N ARG A 45 3.34 -10.72 -5.06
CA ARG A 45 3.13 -10.27 -6.44
C ARG A 45 1.79 -9.54 -6.57
N VAL A 46 0.71 -10.14 -6.08
CA VAL A 46 -0.63 -9.52 -6.06
C VAL A 46 -0.61 -8.19 -5.31
N GLY A 47 0.10 -8.13 -4.17
CA GLY A 47 0.27 -6.91 -3.40
C GLY A 47 0.98 -5.80 -4.19
N ASN A 48 2.07 -6.12 -4.89
CA ASN A 48 2.72 -5.15 -5.78
C ASN A 48 1.79 -4.66 -6.92
N ALA A 49 0.94 -5.53 -7.46
CA ALA A 49 -0.07 -5.09 -8.43
C ALA A 49 -1.09 -4.14 -7.78
N LEU A 50 -1.55 -4.44 -6.56
CA LEU A 50 -2.48 -3.58 -5.82
C LEU A 50 -1.86 -2.23 -5.45
N THR A 51 -0.57 -2.18 -5.07
CA THR A 51 0.12 -0.91 -4.81
C THR A 51 0.22 -0.06 -6.08
N MET A 52 0.60 -0.66 -7.23
CA MET A 52 0.59 0.05 -8.51
C MET A 52 -0.81 0.55 -8.89
N LEU A 53 -1.85 -0.25 -8.70
CA LEU A 53 -3.23 0.16 -8.95
C LEU A 53 -3.68 1.32 -8.02
N LEU A 54 -3.25 1.32 -6.76
CA LEU A 54 -3.51 2.40 -5.80
C LEU A 54 -2.71 3.67 -6.11
N GLN A 55 -1.51 3.51 -6.68
CA GLN A 55 -0.63 4.58 -7.17
C GLN A 55 -1.07 5.18 -8.51
N HIS A 56 -2.21 4.78 -9.07
CA HIS A 56 -2.76 5.43 -10.27
C HIS A 56 -4.29 5.58 -10.14
N LYS A 57 -4.78 6.80 -9.84
CA LYS A 57 -6.22 7.07 -9.64
C LYS A 57 -7.10 6.62 -10.80
N ASP A 58 -6.58 6.66 -12.03
CA ASP A 58 -7.33 6.24 -13.23
C ASP A 58 -7.58 4.73 -13.28
N LEU A 59 -6.77 3.93 -12.58
CA LEU A 59 -6.90 2.47 -12.56
C LEU A 59 -7.91 1.98 -11.51
N LEU A 60 -8.05 2.69 -10.39
CA LEU A 60 -9.07 2.45 -9.36
C LEU A 60 -9.84 3.76 -9.08
N PRO A 61 -10.73 4.18 -9.99
CA PRO A 61 -11.41 5.47 -9.90
C PRO A 61 -12.38 5.54 -8.70
N LEU A 62 -12.92 4.42 -8.25
CA LEU A 62 -13.91 4.38 -7.18
C LEU A 62 -13.24 4.28 -5.80
N THR A 63 -13.75 5.07 -4.84
CA THR A 63 -13.31 5.01 -3.42
C THR A 63 -13.47 3.60 -2.83
N SER A 64 -14.54 2.90 -3.17
CA SER A 64 -14.79 1.52 -2.73
C SER A 64 -13.70 0.55 -3.20
N GLN A 65 -13.17 0.74 -4.42
CA GLN A 65 -12.08 -0.07 -4.97
C GLN A 65 -10.79 0.14 -4.20
N ARG A 66 -10.47 1.40 -3.90
CA ARG A 66 -9.27 1.75 -3.14
C ARG A 66 -9.35 1.23 -1.70
N ILE A 67 -10.50 1.36 -1.04
CA ILE A 67 -10.76 0.77 0.29
C ILE A 67 -10.55 -0.76 0.26
N ALA A 68 -11.12 -1.44 -0.74
CA ALA A 68 -10.97 -2.90 -0.87
C ALA A 68 -9.51 -3.30 -1.14
N ALA A 69 -8.78 -2.56 -1.98
CA ALA A 69 -7.37 -2.83 -2.24
C ALA A 69 -6.49 -2.64 -1.00
N LEU A 70 -6.71 -1.58 -0.22
CA LEU A 70 -6.03 -1.35 1.07
C LEU A 70 -6.32 -2.47 2.06
N PHE A 71 -7.59 -2.88 2.14
CA PHE A 71 -8.01 -4.01 2.97
C PHE A 71 -7.27 -5.29 2.59
N LEU A 72 -7.24 -5.65 1.30
CA LEU A 72 -6.57 -6.86 0.81
C LEU A 72 -5.06 -6.86 1.09
N LEU A 73 -4.38 -5.73 0.89
CA LEU A 73 -2.95 -5.56 1.19
C LEU A 73 -2.64 -5.86 2.66
N ASN A 74 -3.51 -5.42 3.58
CA ASN A 74 -3.36 -5.75 4.98
C ASN A 74 -3.71 -7.22 5.27
N GLU A 75 -4.79 -7.73 4.66
CA GLU A 75 -5.31 -9.06 4.94
C GLU A 75 -4.34 -10.20 4.57
N PHE A 76 -3.58 -10.06 3.50
CA PHE A 76 -2.60 -11.08 3.09
C PHE A 76 -1.55 -11.41 4.13
N TYR A 77 -1.22 -10.46 5.02
CA TYR A 77 -0.15 -10.59 6.01
C TYR A 77 -0.65 -10.46 7.45
N ARG A 78 -1.97 -10.37 7.66
CA ARG A 78 -2.55 -10.15 8.98
C ARG A 78 -2.21 -11.24 10.00
N SER A 79 -2.07 -12.48 9.54
CA SER A 79 -1.73 -13.64 10.39
C SER A 79 -0.23 -13.92 10.51
N GLU A 80 0.62 -13.19 9.79
CA GLU A 80 2.05 -13.49 9.58
C GLU A 80 2.98 -12.64 10.47
N GLN A 81 2.59 -12.39 11.72
CA GLN A 81 3.54 -11.87 12.73
C GLN A 81 4.45 -13.03 13.17
N PRO A 82 5.80 -12.87 13.17
CA PRO A 82 6.55 -11.62 13.34
C PRO A 82 7.19 -11.00 12.09
N SER A 83 7.06 -11.58 10.89
CA SER A 83 7.76 -11.08 9.68
C SER A 83 7.26 -9.74 9.13
N GLY A 84 6.26 -9.12 9.77
CA GLY A 84 5.71 -7.83 9.37
C GLY A 84 4.99 -7.87 8.02
N ASN A 85 4.23 -6.82 7.73
CA ASN A 85 3.65 -6.65 6.40
C ASN A 85 4.71 -5.99 5.49
N PRO A 86 5.12 -6.59 4.35
CA PRO A 86 6.12 -5.99 3.46
C PRO A 86 5.65 -4.66 2.82
N PHE A 87 4.36 -4.35 2.91
CA PHE A 87 3.74 -3.11 2.45
C PHE A 87 3.54 -2.08 3.57
N ALA A 88 4.12 -2.29 4.77
CA ALA A 88 4.00 -1.37 5.90
C ALA A 88 4.46 0.05 5.57
N LEU A 89 5.62 0.19 4.90
CA LEU A 89 6.14 1.48 4.46
C LEU A 89 5.20 2.19 3.49
N PHE A 90 4.56 1.43 2.58
CA PHE A 90 3.57 1.98 1.67
C PHE A 90 2.35 2.56 2.43
N PHE A 91 1.90 1.91 3.50
CA PHE A 91 0.84 2.47 4.34
C PHE A 91 1.26 3.74 5.08
N VAL A 92 2.51 3.79 5.56
CA VAL A 92 3.08 4.98 6.20
C VAL A 92 3.09 6.16 5.23
N GLU A 93 3.58 5.96 4.01
CA GLU A 93 3.58 6.99 2.96
C GLU A 93 2.17 7.51 2.66
N LEU A 94 1.17 6.63 2.61
CA LEU A 94 -0.23 7.01 2.35
C LEU A 94 -0.88 7.79 3.51
N LEU A 95 -0.46 7.52 4.74
CA LEU A 95 -0.96 8.19 5.95
C LEU A 95 -0.29 9.55 6.19
N GLN A 96 0.95 9.71 5.75
CA GLN A 96 1.67 10.97 5.90
C GLN A 96 1.01 12.07 5.07
N PRO A 97 0.90 13.30 5.62
CA PRO A 97 0.47 14.45 4.84
C PRO A 97 1.49 14.64 3.71
N GLN A 98 1.02 14.51 2.47
CA GLN A 98 1.83 14.81 1.30
C GLN A 98 2.14 16.30 1.37
N VAL A 99 3.40 16.63 1.68
CA VAL A 99 3.91 17.97 1.43
C VAL A 99 3.88 18.09 -0.09
N GLU A 100 3.21 19.11 -0.62
CA GLU A 100 3.31 19.50 -2.03
C GLU A 100 4.73 20.01 -2.30
N ASP A 101 5.73 19.14 -2.18
CA ASP A 101 7.06 19.44 -2.67
C ASP A 101 7.09 18.98 -4.13
N ASP A 102 7.32 19.94 -5.01
CA ASP A 102 7.48 19.81 -6.47
C ASP A 102 8.76 18.99 -6.83
N ARG A 103 9.26 18.20 -5.87
CA ARG A 103 10.47 17.39 -5.96
C ARG A 103 10.06 15.94 -6.09
N THR A 104 10.04 15.50 -7.35
CA THR A 104 10.23 14.11 -7.75
C THR A 104 11.50 13.55 -7.11
N VAL A 105 11.41 13.01 -5.89
CA VAL A 105 12.46 12.14 -5.37
C VAL A 105 12.28 10.80 -6.06
N ALA A 106 13.20 10.47 -6.96
CA ALA A 106 13.34 9.17 -7.63
C ALA A 106 12.26 8.75 -8.66
N GLY A 107 11.58 9.68 -9.33
CA GLY A 107 10.82 9.38 -10.56
C GLY A 107 9.61 8.46 -10.40
N VAL A 108 9.18 8.18 -9.17
CA VAL A 108 7.91 7.52 -8.88
C VAL A 108 6.90 8.62 -8.57
N PRO A 109 5.80 8.77 -9.32
CA PRO A 109 4.76 9.73 -8.97
C PRO A 109 4.06 9.24 -7.69
N CYS A 110 4.51 9.70 -6.52
CA CYS A 110 3.82 9.53 -5.24
C CYS A 110 2.61 10.51 -5.17
N GLY A 111 1.75 10.48 -6.18
CA GLY A 111 0.68 11.47 -6.39
C GLY A 111 -0.70 11.08 -5.83
N HIS A 112 -0.76 10.37 -4.69
CA HIS A 112 -2.04 9.82 -4.21
C HIS A 112 -2.36 10.29 -2.80
N SER A 113 -2.85 11.53 -2.68
CA SER A 113 -3.58 11.92 -1.48
C SER A 113 -4.86 11.08 -1.40
N LEU A 114 -4.91 10.19 -0.41
CA LEU A 114 -6.10 9.42 -0.04
C LEU A 114 -7.23 10.38 0.36
N SER A 115 -8.46 10.03 0.00
CA SER A 115 -9.64 10.76 0.48
C SER A 115 -9.79 10.64 2.00
N PRO A 116 -10.50 11.54 2.68
CA PRO A 116 -10.67 11.48 4.14
C PRO A 116 -11.21 10.14 4.64
N ILE A 117 -12.16 9.54 3.92
CA ILE A 117 -12.72 8.23 4.27
C ILE A 117 -11.72 7.08 4.07
N GLU A 118 -10.86 7.15 3.05
CA GLU A 118 -9.79 6.18 2.81
C GLU A 118 -8.72 6.24 3.90
N LYS A 119 -8.31 7.46 4.29
CA LYS A 119 -7.36 7.68 5.40
C LYS A 119 -7.93 7.16 6.72
N TRP A 120 -9.19 7.46 6.99
CA TRP A 120 -9.88 6.95 8.17
C TRP A 120 -9.90 5.43 8.19
N PHE A 121 -10.30 4.80 7.07
CA PHE A 121 -10.33 3.35 6.96
C PHE A 121 -8.95 2.73 7.16
N LEU A 122 -7.90 3.27 6.52
CA LEU A 122 -6.53 2.79 6.63
C LEU A 122 -6.00 2.90 8.08
N ALA A 123 -6.19 4.05 8.73
CA ALA A 123 -5.78 4.23 10.12
C ALA A 123 -6.48 3.21 11.04
N HIS A 124 -7.75 2.94 10.80
CA HIS A 124 -8.52 1.97 11.58
C HIS A 124 -8.14 0.52 11.29
N LEU A 125 -7.77 0.22 10.04
CA LEU A 125 -7.29 -1.08 9.57
C LEU A 125 -5.95 -1.47 10.23
N LEU A 126 -5.10 -0.47 10.49
CA LEU A 126 -3.77 -0.64 11.10
C LEU A 126 -3.80 -0.55 12.63
N SER A 127 -4.85 0.05 13.19
CA SER A 127 -5.02 0.11 14.64
C SER A 127 -5.22 -1.28 15.24
N SER A 128 -4.57 -1.55 16.37
CA SER A 128 -4.72 -2.81 17.12
C SER A 128 -6.16 -3.06 17.59
N LEU A 129 -7.02 -2.04 17.59
CA LEU A 129 -8.43 -2.10 17.97
C LEU A 129 -9.39 -2.12 16.76
N THR A 130 -9.02 -2.68 15.60
CA THR A 130 -9.98 -2.75 14.49
C THR A 130 -11.21 -3.59 14.88
N PRO A 131 -12.43 -3.04 14.86
CA PRO A 131 -13.66 -3.75 15.13
C PRO A 131 -13.88 -4.74 13.99
N LYS A 132 -14.02 -6.02 14.35
CA LYS A 132 -14.23 -7.10 13.39
C LYS A 132 -15.48 -6.88 12.51
N ASP A 133 -16.48 -6.17 13.03
CA ASP A 133 -17.70 -5.82 12.29
C ASP A 133 -17.46 -4.84 11.13
N LEU A 134 -16.32 -4.14 11.09
CA LEU A 134 -15.96 -3.30 9.94
C LEU A 134 -15.81 -4.13 8.68
N PHE A 135 -15.25 -5.34 8.77
CA PHE A 135 -15.02 -6.19 7.60
C PHE A 135 -16.28 -6.90 7.12
N LYS A 136 -17.32 -6.94 7.95
CA LYS A 136 -18.67 -7.38 7.57
C LYS A 136 -19.43 -6.34 6.75
N LYS A 137 -18.92 -5.12 6.62
CA LYS A 137 -19.48 -4.12 5.71
C LYS A 137 -18.93 -4.30 4.30
N THR A 138 -19.70 -3.83 3.32
CA THR A 138 -19.27 -3.76 1.93
C THR A 138 -18.36 -2.54 1.74
N ALA A 139 -17.43 -2.60 0.79
CA ALA A 139 -16.52 -1.48 0.54
C ALA A 139 -17.30 -0.23 0.08
N ALA A 140 -18.41 -0.42 -0.65
CA ALA A 140 -19.32 0.65 -1.04
C ALA A 140 -19.98 1.32 0.18
N ALA A 141 -20.44 0.53 1.17
CA ALA A 141 -21.04 1.07 2.38
C ALA A 141 -20.05 1.92 3.19
N ILE A 142 -18.80 1.48 3.30
CA ILE A 142 -17.74 2.25 3.97
C ILE A 142 -17.45 3.53 3.18
N ALA A 143 -17.34 3.45 1.86
CA ALA A 143 -17.10 4.61 0.99
C ALA A 143 -18.20 5.68 1.09
N SER A 144 -19.44 5.29 1.36
CA SER A 144 -20.57 6.20 1.56
C SER A 144 -20.67 6.81 2.97
N THR A 145 -19.79 6.43 3.89
CA THR A 145 -19.85 6.91 5.28
C THR A 145 -19.33 8.35 5.36
N ASP A 146 -20.06 9.21 6.08
CA ASP A 146 -19.68 10.61 6.24
C ASP A 146 -18.42 10.75 7.12
N PRO A 147 -17.31 11.31 6.59
CA PRO A 147 -16.03 11.36 7.30
C PRO A 147 -16.00 12.41 8.42
N SER A 148 -16.94 13.36 8.49
CA SER A 148 -16.97 14.41 9.51
C SER A 148 -17.40 13.88 10.88
N SER A 149 -18.11 12.75 10.90
CA SER A 149 -18.54 12.06 12.12
C SER A 149 -17.50 11.10 12.70
N LEU A 150 -16.41 10.85 11.97
CA LEU A 150 -15.50 9.75 12.25
C LEU A 150 -14.26 10.21 13.05
N GLN A 151 -13.98 9.52 14.15
CA GLN A 151 -12.76 9.74 14.91
C GLN A 151 -11.59 9.00 14.25
N LEU A 152 -10.55 9.75 13.89
CA LEU A 152 -9.29 9.21 13.40
C LEU A 152 -8.47 8.67 14.58
N PRO A 153 -7.97 7.42 14.49
CA PRO A 153 -6.90 6.95 15.38
C PRO A 153 -5.67 7.85 15.28
N ASP A 154 -4.83 7.84 16.31
CA ASP A 154 -3.58 8.60 16.31
C ASP A 154 -2.63 8.09 15.22
N ILE A 155 -2.49 8.86 14.14
CA ILE A 155 -1.70 8.50 12.97
C ILE A 155 -0.20 8.42 13.32
N GLN A 156 0.28 9.24 14.26
CA GLN A 156 1.69 9.30 14.59
C GLN A 156 2.16 8.01 15.28
N SER A 157 1.40 7.50 16.26
CA SER A 157 1.72 6.22 16.87
C SER A 157 1.65 5.04 15.89
N LEU A 158 0.72 5.07 14.92
CA LEU A 158 0.67 4.06 13.87
C LEU A 158 1.91 4.11 12.96
N VAL A 159 2.31 5.30 12.54
CA VAL A 159 3.50 5.48 11.68
C VAL A 159 4.76 5.01 12.40
N VAL A 160 4.95 5.36 13.67
CA VAL A 160 6.08 4.90 14.48
C VAL A 160 6.09 3.37 14.56
N SER A 161 4.95 2.76 14.91
CA SER A 161 4.82 1.30 15.05
C SER A 161 5.10 0.53 13.75
N LEU A 162 4.83 1.15 12.60
CA LEU A 162 5.06 0.55 11.28
C LEU A 162 6.43 0.85 10.70
N SER A 163 7.07 1.92 11.16
CA SER A 163 8.40 2.35 10.70
C SER A 163 9.52 1.72 11.52
N ASP A 164 9.23 1.18 12.71
CA ASP A 164 10.19 0.42 13.50
C ASP A 164 10.68 -0.78 12.68
N PRO A 165 11.95 -0.77 12.20
CA PRO A 165 12.48 -1.89 11.48
C PRO A 165 12.62 -3.03 12.49
N HIS A 166 11.92 -4.15 12.28
CA HIS A 166 12.31 -5.38 12.96
C HIS A 166 13.66 -5.78 12.37
N ASP A 167 14.73 -5.46 13.10
CA ASP A 167 16.13 -5.79 12.81
C ASP A 167 16.32 -7.31 12.79
N ASP A 168 15.88 -7.97 11.72
CA ASP A 168 16.38 -9.29 11.31
C ASP A 168 16.99 -9.12 9.92
N ILE A 169 17.93 -8.17 9.83
CA ILE A 169 18.81 -8.04 8.68
C ILE A 169 19.70 -9.29 8.68
N ALA A 170 19.37 -10.24 7.81
CA ALA A 170 20.35 -11.21 7.36
C ALA A 170 21.61 -10.41 6.91
N PRO A 171 22.80 -10.67 7.48
CA PRO A 171 23.97 -9.80 7.34
C PRO A 171 24.56 -9.68 5.92
N ASN A 172 23.89 -10.25 4.90
CA ASN A 172 24.35 -10.32 3.52
C ASN A 172 23.56 -9.47 2.52
N ALA A 173 22.52 -8.73 2.91
CA ALA A 173 21.79 -7.85 1.98
C ALA A 173 22.41 -6.44 1.85
N LYS A 174 23.74 -6.36 1.65
CA LYS A 174 24.41 -5.13 1.19
C LYS A 174 24.54 -5.20 -0.33
N ILE A 175 23.52 -4.76 -1.07
CA ILE A 175 23.73 -4.33 -2.45
C ILE A 175 23.88 -2.81 -2.39
N GLY A 176 25.13 -2.37 -2.28
CA GLY A 176 25.47 -0.96 -2.32
C GLY A 176 25.17 -0.39 -3.69
N LEU A 177 24.33 0.65 -3.75
CA LEU A 177 24.40 1.61 -4.83
C LEU A 177 25.72 2.36 -4.64
N PRO A 178 26.68 2.29 -5.57
CA PRO A 178 27.84 3.16 -5.49
C PRO A 178 27.34 4.58 -5.77
N SER A 179 27.48 5.47 -4.79
CA SER A 179 27.45 6.89 -5.09
C SER A 179 28.64 7.16 -5.99
N VAL A 180 28.40 7.29 -7.29
CA VAL A 180 29.39 7.84 -8.23
C VAL A 180 29.51 9.31 -7.88
N ILE A 181 30.45 9.62 -6.98
CA ILE A 181 30.92 10.98 -6.75
C ILE A 181 31.81 11.29 -7.94
N ALA A 182 31.45 12.30 -8.73
CA ALA A 182 32.34 12.81 -9.76
C ALA A 182 33.61 13.33 -9.09
N ASP A 183 34.75 12.73 -9.43
CA ASP A 183 36.06 13.21 -8.99
C ASP A 183 36.31 14.59 -9.61
N SER A 184 36.62 15.57 -8.79
CA SER A 184 36.95 16.91 -9.28
C SER A 184 38.40 16.89 -9.73
N ASP A 185 38.62 16.72 -11.03
CA ASP A 185 39.94 16.71 -11.66
C ASP A 185 40.68 18.03 -11.33
N PRO A 186 41.88 17.99 -10.69
CA PRO A 186 42.70 19.17 -10.55
C PRO A 186 43.43 19.40 -11.87
N THR A 187 42.78 20.03 -12.84
CA THR A 187 43.49 20.54 -14.02
C THR A 187 44.44 21.64 -13.58
N GLY A 188 45.71 21.27 -13.49
CA GLY A 188 46.82 22.21 -13.42
C GLY A 188 46.76 23.20 -14.56
N ILE A 189 46.86 24.47 -14.20
CA ILE A 189 47.23 25.56 -15.10
C ILE A 189 48.53 26.15 -14.57
N GLY A 190 49.64 25.60 -15.08
CA GLY A 190 50.85 26.38 -15.31
C GLY A 190 50.82 26.91 -16.76
N TYR A 191 51.70 27.89 -17.03
CA TYR A 191 51.84 28.77 -18.20
C TYR A 191 50.95 30.03 -18.09
N ASP A 192 51.46 31.27 -17.95
CA ASP A 192 52.75 31.89 -18.33
C ASP A 192 53.48 32.55 -17.13
#